data_AF-A0A212RN81-F1
#
_entry.id   AF-A0A212RN81-F1
#
_cell.length_a   1.000
_cell.length_b   1.000
_cell.length_c   1.000
_cell.angle_alpha   90.00
_cell.angle_beta   90.00
_cell.angle_gamma   90.00
#
_symmetry.space_group_name_H-M   'P 1'
#
loop_
_entity.id
_entity.type
_entity.pdbx_description
1 polymer ?
#
loop_
_entity_poly.entity_id
_entity_poly.type
_entity_poly.pdbx_seq_one_letter_code
_entity_poly.pdbx_strand_id
1 'polypeptide(L)'
;MAPSSGEEIGGDKKNFLPNHHVMSKDPKSPGSYAAGIVVSFLLAAWLALLGMIAVTQNDLGYGAIGLILGVLYVGVPLALILLALWIAYLIRTGGRVPARIHALMFLPTLLAIPIVPIGYDLKAARQERSDEAHPGVHETHVNMSGQTLGLIGEPDYGSGGGMPLLPADSPDRFTKLIRYPDRTDAGRDFPYDGTRLKEDVTQFNYKDVPYFSPPLPAHAPLPLRRSPYPDMARFLAGTGERESEILVHLYYHYPDHVDVAPAIARFAASQEAAFWRKNMGGLILISVYNYLPASIARLEVNGQALDPGEYAVRAIPPSPAPCRETPTPMGGAFVDLGQTLTLRWQTIASPGRWQSAALAVPDFRHPLPREEQEAPIRLLLYIFPDGTAKAERYLEIADPHDDWAIRAIRATGLPESAQRYAACGSIYDRFDPDAVRLLPD
;
A
#
# COMPACT_ATOMS: atom_id res chain seq x y z
N MET A 1 -53.76 63.78 51.11
CA MET A 1 -53.26 64.73 50.10
C MET A 1 -54.38 64.96 49.10
N ALA A 2 -55.08 66.09 49.23
CA ALA A 2 -55.93 66.67 48.18
C ALA A 2 -55.13 67.79 47.49
N PRO A 3 -55.61 68.48 46.43
CA PRO A 3 -56.73 68.24 45.50
C PRO A 3 -56.23 68.35 44.03
N SER A 4 -57.04 68.27 42.96
CA SER A 4 -57.66 69.44 42.27
C SER A 4 -57.73 69.08 40.78
N SER A 5 -58.89 68.69 40.23
CA SER A 5 -59.81 69.49 39.40
C SER A 5 -59.20 70.17 38.16
N GLY A 6 -59.83 69.95 37.00
CA GLY A 6 -59.55 70.69 35.76
C GLY A 6 -60.24 70.13 34.52
N GLU A 7 -61.52 70.48 34.36
CA GLU A 7 -62.19 70.87 33.10
C GLU A 7 -61.23 71.53 32.08
N GLU A 8 -61.39 71.53 30.75
CA GLU A 8 -62.57 71.82 29.94
C GLU A 8 -62.19 71.75 28.42
N ILE A 9 -63.23 71.71 27.56
CA ILE A 9 -63.32 72.30 26.21
C ILE A 9 -62.45 71.76 25.06
N GLY A 10 -63.15 71.13 24.11
CA GLY A 10 -63.42 71.82 22.83
C GLY A 10 -62.70 71.33 21.57
N GLY A 11 -63.51 71.07 20.54
CA GLY A 11 -63.21 71.65 19.22
C GLY A 11 -62.80 70.68 18.11
N ASP A 12 -63.75 70.51 17.20
CA ASP A 12 -63.57 70.53 15.75
C ASP A 12 -63.14 69.28 14.95
N LYS A 13 -64.19 68.64 14.40
CA LYS A 13 -64.45 68.47 12.96
C LYS A 13 -63.31 68.81 11.98
N LYS A 14 -62.86 67.81 11.20
CA LYS A 14 -63.08 67.67 9.72
C LYS A 14 -61.98 66.81 9.05
N ASN A 15 -62.45 65.77 8.36
CA ASN A 15 -62.17 65.38 6.97
C ASN A 15 -60.80 65.73 6.35
N PHE A 16 -60.09 64.70 5.85
CA PHE A 16 -59.58 64.58 4.46
C PHE A 16 -58.86 63.22 4.30
N LEU A 17 -59.47 62.22 3.63
CA LEU A 17 -59.13 61.70 2.28
C LEU A 17 -57.84 60.83 2.21
N PRO A 18 -57.62 60.04 1.14
CA PRO A 18 -58.28 58.78 0.83
C PRO A 18 -57.30 57.59 0.70
N ASN A 19 -57.85 56.39 0.60
CA ASN A 19 -57.18 55.15 0.24
C ASN A 19 -56.21 55.30 -0.93
N HIS A 20 -54.91 55.18 -0.67
CA HIS A 20 -53.99 54.62 -1.66
C HIS A 20 -54.21 53.10 -1.70
N HIS A 21 -55.02 52.64 -2.65
CA HIS A 21 -54.90 51.29 -3.17
C HIS A 21 -53.48 51.13 -3.75
N VAL A 22 -52.55 50.70 -2.91
CA VAL A 22 -51.35 50.04 -3.40
C VAL A 22 -51.82 48.72 -3.99
N MET A 23 -51.87 48.65 -5.32
CA MET A 23 -51.91 47.37 -6.02
C MET A 23 -50.71 46.55 -5.55
N SER A 24 -50.96 45.68 -4.58
CA SER A 24 -50.19 44.47 -4.36
C SER A 24 -50.16 43.74 -5.69
N LYS A 25 -49.06 43.88 -6.45
CA LYS A 25 -48.76 43.01 -7.58
C LYS A 25 -48.68 41.60 -7.02
N ASP A 26 -49.69 40.80 -7.33
CA ASP A 26 -49.72 39.39 -6.99
C ASP A 26 -48.37 38.73 -7.29
N PRO A 27 -47.85 37.87 -6.38
CA PRO A 27 -46.69 37.07 -6.70
C PRO A 27 -47.03 36.19 -7.90
N LYS A 28 -46.48 36.55 -9.06
CA LYS A 28 -46.66 35.81 -10.33
C LYS A 28 -46.51 34.31 -10.07
N SER A 29 -47.51 33.55 -10.50
CA SER A 29 -47.60 32.11 -10.23
C SER A 29 -46.34 31.36 -10.72
N PRO A 30 -45.96 30.24 -10.08
CA PRO A 30 -44.80 29.43 -10.46
C PRO A 30 -44.81 28.97 -11.93
N GLY A 31 -45.99 28.94 -12.59
CA GLY A 31 -46.11 28.64 -14.02
C GLY A 31 -45.35 29.59 -14.94
N SER A 32 -45.05 30.83 -14.50
CA SER A 32 -44.28 31.79 -15.30
C SER A 32 -42.76 31.55 -15.35
N TYR A 33 -42.27 30.56 -14.59
CA TYR A 33 -40.86 30.13 -14.53
C TYR A 33 -40.68 28.64 -14.87
N ALA A 34 -41.75 27.97 -15.33
CA ALA A 34 -41.80 26.53 -15.52
C ALA A 34 -40.70 26.00 -16.45
N ALA A 35 -40.38 26.71 -17.54
CA ALA A 35 -39.36 26.28 -18.49
C ALA A 35 -37.97 26.14 -17.84
N GLY A 36 -37.53 27.14 -17.06
CA GLY A 36 -36.25 27.08 -16.35
C GLY A 36 -36.22 25.97 -15.28
N ILE A 37 -37.35 25.75 -14.61
CA ILE A 37 -37.49 24.65 -13.63
C ILE A 37 -37.40 23.29 -14.33
N VAL A 38 -38.09 23.09 -15.45
CA VAL A 38 -38.05 21.83 -16.23
C VAL A 38 -36.63 21.56 -16.73
N VAL A 39 -35.94 22.56 -17.30
CA VAL A 39 -34.56 22.41 -17.76
C VAL A 39 -33.61 22.05 -16.61
N SER A 40 -33.80 22.65 -15.42
CA SER A 40 -33.04 22.29 -14.21
C SER A 40 -33.21 20.83 -13.82
N PHE A 41 -34.44 20.32 -13.81
CA PHE A 41 -34.69 18.90 -13.50
C PHE A 41 -34.14 17.95 -14.58
N LEU A 42 -34.21 18.32 -15.86
CA LEU A 42 -33.63 17.53 -16.95
C LEU A 42 -32.11 17.46 -16.83
N LEU A 43 -31.45 18.59 -16.56
CA LEU A 43 -30.01 18.64 -16.33
C LEU A 43 -29.62 17.83 -15.10
N ALA A 44 -30.35 17.97 -13.99
CA ALA A 44 -30.10 17.20 -12.78
C ALA A 44 -30.25 15.69 -13.00
N ALA A 45 -31.32 15.26 -13.68
CA ALA A 45 -31.54 13.85 -14.01
C ALA A 45 -30.44 13.29 -14.92
N TRP A 46 -29.99 14.08 -15.90
CA TRP A 46 -28.90 13.69 -16.80
C TRP A 46 -27.56 13.55 -16.06
N LEU A 47 -27.19 14.54 -15.23
CA LEU A 47 -25.98 14.48 -14.42
C LEU A 47 -26.02 13.34 -13.41
N ALA A 48 -27.18 13.09 -12.78
CA ALA A 48 -27.36 11.97 -11.88
C ALA A 48 -27.22 10.62 -12.60
N LEU A 49 -27.76 10.48 -13.81
CA LEU A 49 -27.59 9.28 -14.63
C LEU A 49 -26.11 9.03 -14.95
N LEU A 50 -25.40 10.04 -15.46
CA LEU A 50 -23.98 9.93 -15.77
C LEU A 50 -23.15 9.63 -14.52
N GLY A 51 -23.45 10.28 -13.39
CA GLY A 51 -22.79 10.04 -12.12
C GLY A 51 -23.02 8.61 -11.61
N MET A 52 -24.23 8.08 -11.73
CA MET A 52 -24.53 6.69 -11.37
C MET A 52 -23.80 5.68 -12.27
N ILE A 53 -23.74 5.91 -13.58
CA ILE A 53 -22.96 5.06 -14.50
C ILE A 53 -21.48 5.08 -14.11
N ALA A 54 -20.94 6.27 -13.81
CA ALA A 54 -19.54 6.43 -13.42
C ALA A 54 -19.18 5.65 -12.15
N VAL A 55 -20.08 5.60 -11.17
CA VAL A 55 -19.81 4.98 -9.85
C VAL A 55 -20.09 3.48 -9.86
N THR A 56 -21.04 3.00 -10.66
CA THR A 56 -21.48 1.59 -10.65
C THR A 56 -20.65 0.66 -11.52
N GLN A 57 -19.94 1.17 -12.52
CA GLN A 57 -19.08 0.37 -13.39
C GLN A 57 -17.69 0.24 -12.78
N ASN A 58 -17.18 -1.00 -12.68
CA ASN A 58 -15.88 -1.28 -12.05
C ASN A 58 -14.69 -1.07 -12.98
N ASP A 59 -14.93 -0.90 -14.29
CA ASP A 59 -13.88 -0.53 -15.23
C ASP A 59 -14.49 0.16 -16.45
N LEU A 60 -14.41 1.48 -16.50
CA LEU A 60 -15.06 2.25 -17.55
C LEU A 60 -14.27 2.18 -18.85
N GLY A 61 -12.96 1.92 -18.84
CA GLY A 61 -12.11 1.89 -20.04
C GLY A 61 -12.44 3.02 -21.02
N TYR A 62 -12.74 2.66 -22.28
CA TYR A 62 -13.21 3.60 -23.31
C TYR A 62 -14.59 4.22 -23.04
N GLY A 63 -15.42 3.62 -22.19
CA GLY A 63 -16.69 4.16 -21.70
C GLY A 63 -16.54 5.47 -20.91
N ALA A 64 -15.36 5.76 -20.36
CA ALA A 64 -15.06 7.07 -19.77
C ALA A 64 -15.18 8.21 -20.79
N ILE A 65 -14.82 7.95 -22.06
CA ILE A 65 -15.00 8.92 -23.16
C ILE A 65 -16.49 9.17 -23.40
N GLY A 66 -17.33 8.14 -23.33
CA GLY A 66 -18.78 8.27 -23.44
C GLY A 66 -19.39 9.17 -22.36
N LEU A 67 -18.91 9.08 -21.12
CA LEU A 67 -19.33 9.97 -20.03
C LEU A 67 -18.94 11.43 -20.29
N ILE A 68 -17.70 11.67 -20.73
CA ILE A 68 -17.21 13.03 -21.07
C ILE A 68 -18.04 13.62 -22.22
N LEU A 69 -18.28 12.84 -23.28
CA LEU A 69 -19.13 13.27 -24.39
C LEU A 69 -20.56 13.56 -23.94
N GLY A 70 -21.13 12.74 -23.04
CA GLY A 70 -22.45 12.99 -22.46
C GLY A 70 -22.54 14.31 -21.69
N VAL A 71 -21.50 14.69 -20.95
CA VAL A 71 -21.43 16.01 -20.29
C VAL A 71 -21.32 17.13 -21.32
N LEU A 72 -20.43 17.00 -22.32
CA LEU A 72 -20.16 18.04 -23.31
C LEU A 72 -21.32 18.30 -24.26
N TYR A 73 -21.96 17.24 -24.78
CA TYR A 73 -22.98 17.37 -25.82
C TYR A 73 -24.40 17.55 -25.30
N VAL A 74 -24.67 17.20 -24.04
CA VAL A 74 -26.01 17.29 -23.45
C VAL A 74 -26.01 18.14 -22.18
N GLY A 75 -25.07 17.88 -21.26
CA GLY A 75 -24.97 18.63 -20.00
C GLY A 75 -24.67 20.13 -20.21
N VAL A 76 -23.62 20.46 -20.96
CA VAL A 76 -23.21 21.86 -21.21
C VAL A 76 -24.32 22.65 -21.94
N PRO A 77 -24.93 22.16 -23.04
CA PRO A 77 -26.04 22.87 -23.67
C PRO A 77 -27.23 23.10 -22.74
N LEU A 78 -27.62 22.11 -21.94
CA LEU A 78 -28.71 22.27 -20.96
C LEU A 78 -28.35 23.31 -19.89
N ALA A 79 -27.11 23.33 -19.40
CA ALA A 79 -26.64 24.34 -18.46
C ALA A 79 -26.64 25.76 -19.06
N LEU A 80 -26.23 25.91 -20.32
CA LEU A 80 -26.28 27.18 -21.04
C LEU A 80 -27.72 27.67 -21.24
N ILE A 81 -28.64 26.76 -21.60
CA ILE A 81 -30.07 27.09 -21.72
C ILE A 81 -30.64 27.52 -20.37
N LEU A 82 -30.33 26.80 -19.29
CA LEU A 82 -30.75 27.14 -17.93
C LEU A 82 -30.24 28.53 -17.51
N LEU A 83 -28.97 28.83 -17.78
CA LEU A 83 -28.37 30.12 -17.51
C LEU A 83 -29.03 31.25 -18.31
N ALA A 84 -29.28 31.02 -19.61
CA ALA A 84 -29.95 31.99 -20.47
C ALA A 84 -31.38 32.28 -19.98
N LEU A 85 -32.15 31.26 -19.61
CA LEU A 85 -33.48 31.40 -19.04
C LEU A 85 -33.45 32.17 -17.71
N TRP A 86 -32.48 31.87 -16.85
CA TRP A 86 -32.28 32.58 -15.59
C TRP A 86 -32.00 34.07 -15.80
N ILE A 87 -31.09 34.42 -16.72
CA ILE A 87 -30.79 35.82 -17.08
C ILE A 87 -32.05 36.51 -17.63
N ALA A 88 -32.77 35.86 -18.54
CA ALA A 88 -34.01 36.40 -19.10
C ALA A 88 -35.06 36.68 -18.00
N TYR A 89 -35.17 35.81 -17.00
CA TYR A 89 -36.06 36.02 -15.86
C TYR A 89 -35.62 37.19 -14.96
N LEU A 90 -34.32 37.35 -14.72
CA LEU A 90 -33.77 38.50 -14.00
C LEU A 90 -34.09 39.81 -14.73
N ILE A 91 -33.80 39.88 -16.04
CA ILE A 91 -34.06 41.07 -16.86
C ILE A 91 -35.57 41.40 -16.85
N ARG A 92 -36.43 40.41 -17.10
CA ARG A 92 -37.89 40.58 -17.14
C ARG A 92 -38.49 41.11 -15.83
N THR A 93 -37.87 40.83 -14.70
CA THR A 93 -38.36 41.23 -13.36
C THR A 93 -37.57 42.36 -12.73
N GLY A 94 -36.56 42.91 -13.42
CA GLY A 94 -35.65 43.91 -12.85
C GLY A 94 -34.91 43.39 -11.62
N GLY A 95 -34.50 42.12 -11.63
CA GLY A 95 -33.77 41.46 -10.54
C GLY A 95 -34.64 40.93 -9.39
N ARG A 96 -35.96 41.11 -9.42
CA ARG A 96 -36.88 40.74 -8.32
C ARG A 96 -37.43 39.31 -8.45
N VAL A 97 -36.58 38.34 -8.75
CA VAL A 97 -36.98 36.92 -8.81
C VAL A 97 -37.10 36.36 -7.38
N PRO A 98 -38.20 35.69 -7.00
CA PRO A 98 -38.34 35.12 -5.66
C PRO A 98 -37.26 34.05 -5.37
N ALA A 99 -36.71 34.04 -4.15
CA ALA A 99 -35.65 33.10 -3.74
C ALA A 99 -35.98 31.62 -4.01
N ARG A 100 -37.25 31.22 -3.82
CA ARG A 100 -37.73 29.85 -4.14
C ARG A 100 -37.53 29.45 -5.60
N ILE A 101 -37.57 30.40 -6.54
CA ILE A 101 -37.37 30.13 -7.97
C ILE A 101 -35.89 29.95 -8.27
N HIS A 102 -35.02 30.75 -7.64
CA HIS A 102 -33.56 30.50 -7.69
C HIS A 102 -33.23 29.09 -7.17
N ALA A 103 -33.80 28.72 -6.02
CA ALA A 103 -33.63 27.39 -5.46
C ALA A 103 -34.10 26.29 -6.43
N LEU A 104 -35.31 26.38 -6.99
CA LEU A 104 -35.82 25.37 -7.94
C LEU A 104 -35.02 25.29 -9.25
N MET A 105 -34.41 26.41 -9.68
CA MET A 105 -33.60 26.44 -10.90
C MET A 105 -32.19 25.89 -10.73
N PHE A 106 -31.62 25.90 -9.52
CA PHE A 106 -30.22 25.49 -9.33
C PHE A 106 -30.03 24.34 -8.34
N LEU A 107 -30.86 24.23 -7.30
CA LEU A 107 -30.71 23.22 -6.27
C LEU A 107 -30.74 21.78 -6.81
N PRO A 108 -31.66 21.37 -7.72
CA PRO A 108 -31.63 20.03 -8.28
C PRO A 108 -30.30 19.69 -8.98
N THR A 109 -29.76 20.64 -9.75
CA THR A 109 -28.48 20.45 -10.45
C THR A 109 -27.31 20.41 -9.45
N LEU A 110 -27.31 21.30 -8.45
CA LEU A 110 -26.29 21.32 -7.39
C LEU A 110 -26.28 20.03 -6.56
N LEU A 111 -27.45 19.42 -6.32
CA LEU A 111 -27.57 18.13 -5.63
C LEU A 111 -27.09 16.94 -6.46
N ALA A 112 -27.05 17.05 -7.80
CA ALA A 112 -26.54 16.00 -8.67
C ALA A 112 -25.00 15.98 -8.76
N ILE A 113 -24.34 17.14 -8.63
CA ILE A 113 -22.87 17.26 -8.67
C ILE A 113 -22.13 16.33 -7.67
N PRO A 114 -22.52 16.24 -6.38
CA PRO A 114 -21.76 15.45 -5.41
C PRO A 114 -21.95 13.94 -5.57
N ILE A 115 -22.82 13.45 -6.47
CA ILE A 115 -23.04 12.00 -6.69
C ILE A 115 -21.73 11.29 -7.02
N VAL A 116 -20.89 11.90 -7.86
CA VAL A 116 -19.60 11.31 -8.26
C VAL A 116 -18.60 11.25 -7.09
N PRO A 117 -18.22 12.36 -6.42
CA PRO A 117 -17.27 12.29 -5.31
C PRO A 117 -17.80 11.47 -4.12
N ILE A 118 -19.06 11.64 -3.70
CA ILE A 118 -19.64 10.83 -2.62
C ILE A 118 -19.70 9.35 -3.01
N GLY A 119 -20.03 9.06 -4.27
CA GLY A 119 -20.06 7.70 -4.78
C GLY A 119 -18.69 7.04 -4.77
N TYR A 120 -17.63 7.78 -5.14
CA TYR A 120 -16.25 7.32 -5.02
C TYR A 120 -15.84 7.12 -3.57
N ASP A 121 -16.15 8.04 -2.67
CA ASP A 121 -15.84 7.92 -1.24
C ASP A 121 -16.53 6.70 -0.63
N LEU A 122 -17.80 6.46 -0.97
CA LEU A 122 -18.53 5.27 -0.53
C LEU A 122 -17.97 3.98 -1.12
N LYS A 123 -17.55 4.00 -2.39
CA LYS A 123 -16.90 2.85 -3.03
C LYS A 123 -15.55 2.55 -2.38
N ALA A 124 -14.74 3.57 -2.13
CA ALA A 124 -13.47 3.47 -1.42
C ALA A 124 -13.67 2.94 0.01
N ALA A 125 -14.60 3.50 0.78
CA ALA A 125 -14.88 3.05 2.15
C ALA A 125 -15.49 1.64 2.22
N ARG A 126 -16.15 1.17 1.16
CA ARG A 126 -16.59 -0.24 1.03
C ARG A 126 -15.44 -1.14 0.63
N GLN A 127 -14.57 -0.69 -0.26
CA GLN A 127 -13.37 -1.41 -0.67
C GLN A 127 -12.46 -1.61 0.54
N GLU A 128 -12.15 -0.54 1.26
CA GLU A 128 -11.33 -0.55 2.47
C GLU A 128 -11.89 -1.52 3.53
N ARG A 129 -13.19 -1.46 3.83
CA ARG A 129 -13.83 -2.42 4.74
C ARG A 129 -13.80 -3.86 4.23
N SER A 130 -13.94 -4.05 2.92
CA SER A 130 -13.84 -5.39 2.33
C SER A 130 -12.42 -5.92 2.42
N ASP A 131 -11.42 -5.09 2.17
CA ASP A 131 -10.01 -5.44 2.20
C ASP A 131 -9.54 -5.64 3.65
N GLU A 132 -10.14 -4.92 4.61
CA GLU A 132 -9.95 -5.16 6.04
C GLU A 132 -10.54 -6.51 6.49
N ALA A 133 -11.72 -6.85 6.01
CA ALA A 133 -12.35 -8.15 6.30
C ALA A 133 -11.70 -9.32 5.55
N HIS A 134 -11.03 -9.03 4.44
CA HIS A 134 -10.46 -10.01 3.52
C HIS A 134 -9.07 -9.54 3.04
N PRO A 135 -8.07 -9.54 3.93
CA PRO A 135 -6.76 -9.03 3.58
C PRO A 135 -6.14 -9.82 2.44
N GLY A 136 -5.45 -9.11 1.54
CA GLY A 136 -4.63 -9.73 0.53
C GLY A 136 -3.49 -10.53 1.16
N VAL A 137 -3.16 -11.67 0.54
CA VAL A 137 -2.02 -12.50 0.94
C VAL A 137 -0.89 -12.28 -0.04
N HIS A 138 0.26 -11.88 0.49
CA HIS A 138 1.46 -11.61 -0.30
C HIS A 138 2.24 -12.90 -0.55
N GLU A 139 2.57 -13.15 -1.82
CA GLU A 139 3.36 -14.30 -2.24
C GLU A 139 4.60 -13.84 -3.01
N THR A 140 5.74 -14.44 -2.72
CA THR A 140 6.95 -14.30 -3.56
C THR A 140 7.35 -15.67 -4.07
N HIS A 141 7.40 -15.81 -5.38
CA HIS A 141 7.69 -17.06 -6.05
C HIS A 141 9.12 -17.06 -6.60
N VAL A 142 9.87 -18.09 -6.25
CA VAL A 142 11.28 -18.28 -6.58
C VAL A 142 11.42 -19.52 -7.45
N ASN A 143 11.94 -19.36 -8.66
CA ASN A 143 12.14 -20.48 -9.57
C ASN A 143 13.46 -21.21 -9.28
N MET A 144 13.37 -22.42 -8.76
CA MET A 144 14.49 -23.32 -8.50
C MET A 144 14.40 -24.62 -9.34
N SER A 145 13.43 -24.69 -10.26
CA SER A 145 13.06 -25.90 -10.99
C SER A 145 13.90 -26.11 -12.25
N GLY A 146 14.50 -25.03 -12.77
CA GLY A 146 15.17 -25.01 -14.07
C GLY A 146 14.21 -25.01 -15.27
N GLN A 147 12.89 -24.90 -15.03
CA GLN A 147 11.86 -24.87 -16.07
C GLN A 147 11.02 -23.60 -15.95
N THR A 148 10.48 -23.12 -17.08
CA THR A 148 9.57 -21.98 -17.06
C THR A 148 8.21 -22.46 -16.57
N LEU A 149 7.65 -21.79 -15.55
CA LEU A 149 6.41 -22.21 -14.88
C LEU A 149 5.33 -21.12 -15.00
N GLY A 150 4.08 -21.51 -15.26
CA GLY A 150 2.91 -20.63 -15.17
C GLY A 150 2.28 -20.66 -13.77
N LEU A 151 2.13 -19.50 -13.15
CA LEU A 151 1.58 -19.37 -11.79
C LEU A 151 0.08 -19.07 -11.81
N ILE A 152 -0.66 -19.74 -10.92
CA ILE A 152 -2.04 -19.37 -10.61
C ILE A 152 -2.02 -18.02 -9.88
N GLY A 153 -3.01 -17.15 -10.04
CA GLY A 153 -3.10 -15.85 -9.37
C GLY A 153 -2.80 -14.66 -10.27
N GLU A 154 -3.12 -13.47 -9.77
CA GLU A 154 -2.89 -12.20 -10.46
C GLU A 154 -1.58 -11.56 -9.97
N PRO A 155 -0.73 -11.07 -10.89
CA PRO A 155 0.50 -10.38 -10.51
C PRO A 155 0.21 -9.07 -9.80
N ASP A 156 1.04 -8.73 -8.82
CA ASP A 156 0.98 -7.41 -8.19
C ASP A 156 1.34 -6.32 -9.20
N TYR A 157 0.69 -5.16 -9.10
CA TYR A 157 0.83 -4.00 -10.01
C TYR A 157 2.24 -3.37 -10.02
N GLY A 158 3.16 -3.84 -9.17
CA GLY A 158 4.58 -3.45 -9.15
C GLY A 158 5.56 -4.45 -9.78
N SER A 159 5.13 -5.69 -10.07
CA SER A 159 6.04 -6.68 -10.67
C SER A 159 6.26 -6.33 -12.15
N GLY A 160 7.51 -6.04 -12.53
CA GLY A 160 7.81 -5.59 -13.90
C GLY A 160 7.37 -6.59 -14.98
N GLY A 161 6.22 -6.36 -15.60
CA GLY A 161 5.80 -7.05 -16.81
C GLY A 161 4.81 -8.20 -16.63
N GLY A 162 3.64 -7.93 -16.06
CA GLY A 162 2.34 -8.23 -16.67
C GLY A 162 1.87 -9.69 -16.81
N MET A 163 2.64 -10.70 -16.41
CA MET A 163 2.20 -12.10 -16.48
C MET A 163 2.66 -12.89 -15.24
N PRO A 164 1.80 -13.72 -14.62
CA PRO A 164 2.16 -14.58 -13.49
C PRO A 164 2.95 -15.79 -14.03
N LEU A 165 4.21 -15.53 -14.37
CA LEU A 165 5.16 -16.46 -14.95
C LEU A 165 6.42 -16.50 -14.08
N LEU A 166 7.07 -17.66 -14.03
CA LEU A 166 8.41 -17.85 -13.51
C LEU A 166 9.35 -18.27 -14.65
N PRO A 167 10.17 -17.37 -15.20
CA PRO A 167 11.13 -17.71 -16.24
C PRO A 167 12.24 -18.64 -15.73
N ALA A 168 12.69 -19.59 -16.56
CA ALA A 168 13.88 -20.41 -16.28
C ALA A 168 15.20 -19.68 -16.58
N ASP A 169 15.17 -18.74 -17.52
CA ASP A 169 16.32 -18.00 -18.05
C ASP A 169 16.67 -16.76 -17.22
N SER A 170 15.86 -16.42 -16.21
CA SER A 170 16.15 -15.36 -15.22
C SER A 170 15.83 -15.85 -13.80
N PRO A 171 16.52 -16.90 -13.30
CA PRO A 171 16.23 -17.50 -11.99
C PRO A 171 16.60 -16.59 -10.81
N ASP A 172 17.32 -15.50 -11.07
CA ASP A 172 17.64 -14.46 -10.10
C ASP A 172 16.51 -13.42 -9.93
N ARG A 173 15.44 -13.50 -10.73
CA ARG A 173 14.27 -12.62 -10.66
C ARG A 173 13.06 -13.38 -10.13
N PHE A 174 12.43 -12.85 -9.10
CA PHE A 174 11.30 -13.46 -8.42
C PHE A 174 9.99 -12.79 -8.82
N THR A 175 8.90 -13.56 -8.76
CA THR A 175 7.57 -13.07 -9.12
C THR A 175 6.75 -12.83 -7.85
N LYS A 176 6.31 -11.59 -7.65
CA LYS A 176 5.44 -11.20 -6.53
C LYS A 176 3.98 -11.17 -6.94
N LEU A 177 3.14 -11.82 -6.16
CA LEU A 177 1.70 -11.85 -6.34
C LEU A 177 1.02 -11.35 -5.07
N ILE A 178 -0.17 -10.76 -5.21
CA ILE A 178 -1.10 -10.57 -4.11
C ILE A 178 -2.34 -11.39 -4.45
N ARG A 179 -2.69 -12.34 -3.58
CA ARG A 179 -3.93 -13.08 -3.71
C ARG A 179 -4.99 -12.46 -2.82
N TYR A 180 -6.10 -12.07 -3.43
CA TYR A 180 -7.31 -11.73 -2.70
C TYR A 180 -8.26 -12.93 -2.70
N PRO A 181 -8.96 -13.21 -1.59
CA PRO A 181 -10.07 -14.15 -1.64
C PRO A 181 -11.12 -13.58 -2.60
N ASP A 182 -11.56 -14.39 -3.55
CA ASP A 182 -12.54 -13.97 -4.55
C ASP A 182 -13.83 -13.49 -3.85
N ARG A 183 -14.35 -12.33 -4.27
CA ARG A 183 -15.59 -11.76 -3.72
C ARG A 183 -16.84 -12.51 -4.20
N THR A 184 -16.72 -13.32 -5.26
CA THR A 184 -17.87 -13.87 -5.99
C THR A 184 -17.98 -15.39 -6.03
N ASP A 185 -16.91 -16.14 -5.76
CA ASP A 185 -16.96 -17.59 -5.60
C ASP A 185 -16.57 -17.98 -4.17
N ALA A 186 -17.44 -18.75 -3.53
CA ALA A 186 -17.35 -19.15 -2.13
C ALA A 186 -15.91 -19.58 -1.78
N GLY A 187 -15.33 -19.02 -0.71
CA GLY A 187 -13.95 -19.19 -0.23
C GLY A 187 -13.45 -20.63 0.07
N ARG A 188 -14.06 -21.66 -0.52
CA ARG A 188 -13.55 -23.03 -0.58
C ARG A 188 -12.26 -23.14 -1.38
N ASP A 189 -12.16 -22.49 -2.55
CA ASP A 189 -11.01 -22.69 -3.46
C ASP A 189 -9.82 -21.76 -3.17
N PHE A 190 -10.01 -20.74 -2.32
CA PHE A 190 -8.92 -19.88 -1.86
C PHE A 190 -8.00 -20.66 -0.91
N PRO A 191 -6.67 -20.71 -1.12
CA PRO A 191 -5.80 -21.61 -0.37
C PRO A 191 -5.51 -21.15 1.08
N TYR A 192 -5.92 -19.95 1.48
CA TYR A 192 -5.67 -19.41 2.81
C TYR A 192 -6.95 -19.29 3.66
N ASP A 193 -6.78 -19.46 4.97
CA ASP A 193 -7.73 -19.08 6.01
C ASP A 193 -7.18 -17.84 6.73
N GLY A 194 -7.76 -16.68 6.43
CA GLY A 194 -7.13 -15.39 6.70
C GLY A 194 -5.77 -15.27 5.99
N THR A 195 -4.72 -15.07 6.76
CA THR A 195 -3.31 -14.96 6.29
C THR A 195 -2.57 -16.30 6.26
N ARG A 196 -3.20 -17.39 6.72
CA ARG A 196 -2.51 -18.68 6.90
C ARG A 196 -2.96 -19.68 5.88
N LEU A 197 -2.01 -20.34 5.24
CA LEU A 197 -2.25 -21.42 4.30
C LEU A 197 -3.01 -22.55 5.00
N LYS A 198 -4.13 -22.96 4.43
CA LYS A 198 -4.97 -24.04 4.98
C LYS A 198 -4.19 -25.36 5.02
N GLU A 199 -4.44 -26.17 6.05
CA GLU A 199 -3.74 -27.44 6.29
C GLU A 199 -3.98 -28.50 5.19
N ASP A 200 -5.12 -28.45 4.51
CA ASP A 200 -5.51 -29.38 3.44
C ASP A 200 -4.85 -29.07 2.08
N VAL A 201 -4.23 -27.90 1.91
CA VAL A 201 -3.49 -27.51 0.68
C VAL A 201 -2.15 -28.24 0.56
N THR A 202 -2.17 -29.49 0.11
CA THR A 202 -0.98 -30.36 0.06
C THR A 202 -0.23 -30.35 -1.27
N GLN A 203 -0.73 -29.63 -2.27
CA GLN A 203 -0.14 -29.56 -3.61
C GLN A 203 -0.20 -28.14 -4.16
N PHE A 204 0.78 -27.79 -4.98
CA PHE A 204 0.77 -26.57 -5.79
C PHE A 204 0.36 -26.90 -7.22
N ASN A 205 -0.61 -26.16 -7.74
CA ASN A 205 -1.10 -26.30 -9.10
C ASN A 205 -0.50 -25.21 -9.99
N TYR A 206 -0.13 -25.57 -11.22
CA TYR A 206 0.35 -24.63 -12.23
C TYR A 206 -0.74 -24.35 -13.26
N LYS A 207 -0.57 -23.27 -14.03
CA LYS A 207 -1.51 -22.92 -15.11
C LYS A 207 -0.85 -22.93 -16.48
N ASP A 208 -1.68 -23.14 -17.51
CA ASP A 208 -1.31 -22.93 -18.89
C ASP A 208 -1.04 -21.44 -19.16
N VAL A 209 -0.03 -21.16 -19.98
CA VAL A 209 0.26 -19.80 -20.46
C VAL A 209 0.09 -19.77 -21.98
N PRO A 210 -1.11 -19.41 -22.48
CA PRO A 210 -1.47 -19.59 -23.89
C PRO A 210 -0.78 -18.61 -24.84
N TYR A 211 -0.22 -17.51 -24.32
CA TYR A 211 0.36 -16.43 -25.12
C TYR A 211 1.81 -16.68 -25.56
N PHE A 212 2.45 -17.75 -25.10
CA PHE A 212 3.76 -18.18 -25.61
C PHE A 212 3.62 -18.85 -26.99
N SER A 213 4.70 -18.85 -27.77
CA SER A 213 4.78 -19.57 -29.05
C SER A 213 6.01 -20.49 -29.06
N PRO A 214 5.83 -21.81 -28.87
CA PRO A 214 4.56 -22.51 -28.60
C PRO A 214 3.99 -22.19 -27.21
N PRO A 215 2.67 -22.36 -26.98
CA PRO A 215 2.06 -22.19 -25.66
C PRO A 215 2.78 -23.02 -24.60
N LEU A 216 2.93 -22.45 -23.39
CA LEU A 216 3.53 -23.16 -22.27
C LEU A 216 2.43 -23.95 -21.54
N PRO A 217 2.45 -25.30 -21.56
CA PRO A 217 1.47 -26.09 -20.83
C PRO A 217 1.69 -25.98 -19.31
N ALA A 218 0.62 -26.20 -18.56
CA ALA A 218 0.67 -26.36 -17.12
C ALA A 218 1.55 -27.55 -16.76
N HIS A 219 2.46 -27.32 -15.81
CA HIS A 219 3.21 -28.41 -15.19
C HIS A 219 2.29 -29.26 -14.31
N ALA A 220 2.64 -30.54 -14.14
CA ALA A 220 1.91 -31.41 -13.23
C ALA A 220 1.92 -30.82 -11.81
N PRO A 221 0.82 -30.99 -11.04
CA PRO A 221 0.79 -30.56 -9.65
C PRO A 221 1.94 -31.19 -8.86
N LEU A 222 2.61 -30.37 -8.05
CA LEU A 222 3.73 -30.81 -7.23
C LEU A 222 3.35 -30.82 -5.74
N PRO A 223 3.91 -31.74 -4.93
CA PRO A 223 3.68 -31.74 -3.49
C PRO A 223 4.17 -30.44 -2.86
N LEU A 224 3.36 -29.88 -1.97
CA LEU A 224 3.65 -28.67 -1.22
C LEU A 224 4.15 -29.01 0.18
N ARG A 225 5.32 -28.49 0.56
CA ARG A 225 5.93 -28.69 1.88
C ARG A 225 5.95 -27.36 2.62
N ARG A 226 5.50 -27.36 3.87
CA ARG A 226 5.33 -26.13 4.66
C ARG A 226 6.44 -25.98 5.68
N SER A 227 7.02 -24.79 5.75
CA SER A 227 7.81 -24.38 6.91
C SER A 227 6.91 -23.83 8.02
N PRO A 228 7.35 -23.86 9.29
CA PRO A 228 6.63 -23.23 10.39
C PRO A 228 6.45 -21.72 10.19
N TYR A 229 5.37 -21.16 10.74
CA TYR A 229 5.16 -19.72 10.78
C TYR A 229 6.09 -19.05 11.81
N PRO A 230 6.59 -17.83 11.56
CA PRO A 230 7.25 -17.03 12.58
C PRO A 230 6.31 -16.73 13.76
N ASP A 231 6.84 -16.78 14.99
CA ASP A 231 6.08 -16.39 16.19
C ASP A 231 6.01 -14.86 16.30
N MET A 232 5.01 -14.28 15.64
CA MET A 232 4.79 -12.84 15.59
C MET A 232 3.96 -12.30 16.76
N ALA A 233 3.52 -13.15 17.70
CA ALA A 233 2.52 -12.76 18.70
C ALA A 233 2.95 -11.53 19.53
N ARG A 234 4.22 -11.51 19.96
CA ARG A 234 4.78 -10.38 20.72
C ARG A 234 4.95 -9.12 19.88
N PHE A 235 5.30 -9.29 18.61
CA PHE A 235 5.48 -8.19 17.66
C PHE A 235 4.14 -7.49 17.40
N LEU A 236 3.13 -8.26 16.98
CA LEU A 236 1.80 -7.73 16.64
C LEU A 236 1.14 -7.04 17.84
N ALA A 237 1.27 -7.61 19.04
CA ALA A 237 0.76 -6.98 20.27
C ALA A 237 1.46 -5.67 20.63
N GLY A 238 2.75 -5.53 20.29
CA GLY A 238 3.56 -4.35 20.60
C GLY A 238 3.42 -3.21 19.60
N THR A 239 3.09 -3.51 18.35
CA THR A 239 3.02 -2.53 17.25
C THR A 239 1.58 -2.18 16.85
N GLY A 240 0.62 -3.09 17.05
CA GLY A 240 -0.74 -2.94 16.55
C GLY A 240 -0.89 -3.23 15.05
N GLU A 241 0.19 -3.67 14.39
CA GLU A 241 0.20 -4.11 12.99
C GLU A 241 -0.64 -5.38 12.83
N ARG A 242 -1.17 -5.60 11.63
CA ARG A 242 -1.88 -6.84 11.29
C ARG A 242 -0.91 -7.85 10.69
N GLU A 243 -1.15 -9.14 10.94
CA GLU A 243 -0.35 -10.23 10.37
C GLU A 243 -0.27 -10.11 8.83
N SER A 244 -1.36 -9.69 8.18
CA SER A 244 -1.45 -9.51 6.73
C SER A 244 -0.54 -8.41 6.16
N GLU A 245 -0.13 -7.44 6.98
CA GLU A 245 0.68 -6.31 6.53
C GLU A 245 2.18 -6.64 6.54
N ILE A 246 2.58 -7.67 7.30
CA ILE A 246 3.98 -8.00 7.52
C ILE A 246 4.35 -9.42 7.07
N LEU A 247 3.38 -10.29 6.83
CA LEU A 247 3.62 -11.68 6.46
C LEU A 247 3.65 -11.83 4.93
N VAL A 248 4.67 -12.53 4.44
CA VAL A 248 4.79 -12.96 3.04
C VAL A 248 5.03 -14.46 2.97
N HIS A 249 4.43 -15.13 1.97
CA HIS A 249 4.67 -16.55 1.69
C HIS A 249 5.70 -16.69 0.58
N LEU A 250 6.86 -17.23 0.91
CA LEU A 250 7.93 -17.52 -0.04
C LEU A 250 7.73 -18.92 -0.62
N TYR A 251 7.41 -19.02 -1.90
CA TYR A 251 7.24 -20.27 -2.63
C TYR A 251 8.51 -20.59 -3.43
N TYR A 252 9.24 -21.63 -3.03
CA TYR A 252 10.41 -22.13 -3.72
C TYR A 252 10.03 -23.33 -4.59
N HIS A 253 10.08 -23.16 -5.91
CA HIS A 253 9.66 -24.18 -6.87
C HIS A 253 10.83 -25.05 -7.28
N TYR A 254 10.91 -26.29 -6.79
CA TYR A 254 11.92 -27.29 -7.19
C TYR A 254 11.37 -28.20 -8.29
N PRO A 255 12.21 -29.07 -8.91
CA PRO A 255 11.73 -30.00 -9.95
C PRO A 255 10.69 -31.01 -9.47
N ASP A 256 10.70 -31.37 -8.18
CA ASP A 256 9.91 -32.47 -7.62
C ASP A 256 8.93 -32.04 -6.51
N HIS A 257 9.04 -30.80 -6.01
CA HIS A 257 8.19 -30.28 -4.94
C HIS A 257 8.20 -28.74 -4.93
N VAL A 258 7.29 -28.17 -4.13
CA VAL A 258 7.31 -26.74 -3.80
C VAL A 258 7.43 -26.60 -2.29
N ASP A 259 8.40 -25.84 -1.82
CA ASP A 259 8.46 -25.43 -0.41
C ASP A 259 7.74 -24.08 -0.26
N VAL A 260 6.85 -23.95 0.72
CA VAL A 260 6.26 -22.68 1.13
C VAL A 260 6.75 -22.31 2.52
N ALA A 261 7.41 -21.16 2.62
CA ALA A 261 7.93 -20.64 3.86
C ALA A 261 7.29 -19.27 4.18
N PRO A 262 6.45 -19.18 5.22
CA PRO A 262 6.00 -17.90 5.74
C PRO A 262 7.19 -17.13 6.33
N ALA A 263 7.34 -15.86 5.97
CA ALA A 263 8.44 -15.00 6.37
C ALA A 263 7.95 -13.59 6.70
N ILE A 264 8.75 -12.85 7.47
CA ILE A 264 8.51 -11.41 7.66
C ILE A 264 8.93 -10.70 6.38
N ALA A 265 8.02 -9.92 5.79
CA ALA A 265 8.23 -9.20 4.56
C ALA A 265 9.40 -8.22 4.67
N ARG A 266 10.10 -8.03 3.56
CA ARG A 266 11.07 -6.95 3.45
C ARG A 266 10.32 -5.62 3.41
N PHE A 267 10.56 -4.77 4.40
CA PHE A 267 9.98 -3.43 4.44
C PHE A 267 10.52 -2.56 3.30
N ALA A 268 9.63 -1.82 2.64
CA ALA A 268 10.05 -0.71 1.79
C ALA A 268 10.66 0.39 2.67
N ALA A 269 11.59 1.20 2.16
CA ALA A 269 12.26 2.24 2.96
C ALA A 269 11.29 3.20 3.68
N SER A 270 10.12 3.48 3.09
CA SER A 270 9.06 4.31 3.70
C SER A 270 8.28 3.60 4.81
N GLN A 271 8.17 2.27 4.78
CA GLN A 271 7.59 1.46 5.86
C GLN A 271 8.64 1.23 6.95
N GLU A 272 9.90 1.00 6.56
CA GLU A 272 11.03 0.96 7.47
C GLU A 272 11.07 2.23 8.32
N ALA A 273 10.75 3.41 7.74
CA ALA A 273 10.57 4.72 8.41
C ALA A 273 9.69 4.65 9.69
N ALA A 274 8.54 3.98 9.62
CA ALA A 274 7.64 3.79 10.78
C ALA A 274 8.23 2.81 11.81
N PHE A 275 9.03 1.86 11.33
CA PHE A 275 9.71 0.81 12.08
C PHE A 275 11.01 1.26 12.77
N TRP A 276 11.56 2.45 12.48
CA TRP A 276 12.75 2.98 13.19
C TRP A 276 12.51 3.34 14.66
N ARG A 277 11.25 3.52 15.06
CA ARG A 277 10.93 4.27 16.28
C ARG A 277 11.01 3.45 17.57
N LYS A 278 11.02 2.12 17.49
CA LYS A 278 11.06 1.27 18.69
C LYS A 278 11.52 -0.15 18.39
N ASN A 279 12.23 -0.74 19.34
CA ASN A 279 12.59 -2.14 19.36
C ASN A 279 11.30 -2.98 19.41
N MET A 280 11.03 -3.73 18.34
CA MET A 280 9.77 -4.44 18.14
C MET A 280 9.82 -5.86 18.65
N GLY A 281 9.95 -6.00 19.97
CA GLY A 281 9.78 -7.29 20.63
C GLY A 281 10.75 -8.37 20.16
N GLY A 282 11.97 -7.98 19.77
CA GLY A 282 13.02 -8.92 19.34
C GLY A 282 13.05 -9.23 17.84
N LEU A 283 12.32 -8.49 17.00
CA LEU A 283 12.52 -8.54 15.54
C LEU A 283 13.88 -7.95 15.19
N ILE A 284 14.68 -8.71 14.45
CA ILE A 284 15.99 -8.28 13.94
C ILE A 284 15.87 -8.09 12.42
N LEU A 285 16.21 -6.89 11.95
CA LEU A 285 16.28 -6.61 10.50
C LEU A 285 17.64 -7.06 9.97
N ILE A 286 17.63 -7.69 8.79
CA ILE A 286 18.80 -8.37 8.26
C ILE A 286 19.15 -7.81 6.88
N SER A 287 20.42 -7.53 6.66
CA SER A 287 20.99 -7.21 5.36
C SER A 287 22.13 -8.17 5.05
N VAL A 288 22.41 -8.39 3.76
CA VAL A 288 23.37 -9.42 3.33
C VAL A 288 24.37 -8.87 2.33
N TYR A 289 25.65 -9.15 2.60
CA TYR A 289 26.72 -9.17 1.62
C TYR A 289 27.04 -10.61 1.22
N ASN A 290 26.79 -10.93 -0.05
CA ASN A 290 27.04 -12.24 -0.62
C ASN A 290 28.36 -12.24 -1.40
N TYR A 291 29.43 -12.80 -0.83
CA TYR A 291 30.72 -12.96 -1.50
C TYR A 291 30.86 -14.31 -2.21
N LEU A 292 29.79 -15.11 -2.30
CA LEU A 292 29.80 -16.35 -3.09
C LEU A 292 29.88 -16.01 -4.58
N PRO A 293 30.40 -16.93 -5.42
CA PRO A 293 30.39 -16.76 -6.87
C PRO A 293 28.99 -16.83 -7.50
N ALA A 294 27.94 -17.20 -6.75
CA ALA A 294 26.57 -17.34 -7.24
C ALA A 294 25.58 -16.61 -6.32
N SER A 295 24.50 -16.10 -6.91
CA SER A 295 23.43 -15.42 -6.16
C SER A 295 22.69 -16.39 -5.23
N ILE A 296 22.36 -15.92 -4.03
CA ILE A 296 21.59 -16.70 -3.04
C ILE A 296 20.11 -16.50 -3.32
N ALA A 297 19.39 -17.60 -3.54
CA ALA A 297 17.95 -17.58 -3.83
C ALA A 297 17.08 -17.88 -2.61
N ARG A 298 17.64 -18.55 -1.59
CA ARG A 298 16.99 -18.80 -0.30
C ARG A 298 18.01 -18.67 0.81
N LEU A 299 17.64 -17.94 1.85
CA LEU A 299 18.43 -17.74 3.06
C LEU A 299 17.53 -17.95 4.28
N GLU A 300 18.01 -18.72 5.24
CA GLU A 300 17.31 -19.00 6.49
C GLU A 300 18.21 -18.73 7.69
N VAL A 301 17.63 -18.18 8.75
CA VAL A 301 18.26 -18.04 10.07
C VAL A 301 17.43 -18.81 11.08
N ASN A 302 18.04 -19.77 11.77
CA ASN A 302 17.36 -20.68 12.71
C ASN A 302 16.10 -21.35 12.11
N GLY A 303 16.12 -21.63 10.79
CA GLY A 303 15.00 -22.21 10.05
C GLY A 303 13.89 -21.22 9.65
N GLN A 304 13.99 -19.94 10.01
CA GLN A 304 13.10 -18.89 9.49
C GLN A 304 13.64 -18.38 8.15
N ALA A 305 12.83 -18.43 7.10
CA ALA A 305 13.19 -17.88 5.80
C ALA A 305 13.20 -16.36 5.83
N LEU A 306 14.16 -15.76 5.11
CA LEU A 306 14.27 -14.30 4.97
C LEU A 306 13.77 -13.88 3.59
N ASP A 307 12.85 -12.92 3.54
CA ASP A 307 12.33 -12.38 2.28
C ASP A 307 13.40 -11.53 1.57
N PRO A 308 13.90 -11.94 0.38
CA PRO A 308 14.87 -11.16 -0.39
C PRO A 308 14.22 -10.04 -1.22
N GLY A 309 12.89 -9.99 -1.29
CA GLY A 309 12.15 -9.13 -2.19
C GLY A 309 12.04 -9.71 -3.60
N GLU A 310 12.37 -8.92 -4.62
CA GLU A 310 12.13 -9.28 -6.03
C GLU A 310 13.29 -9.99 -6.71
N TYR A 311 14.46 -10.06 -6.07
CA TYR A 311 15.68 -10.58 -6.69
C TYR A 311 16.46 -11.44 -5.72
N ALA A 312 17.19 -12.41 -6.25
CA ALA A 312 18.19 -13.16 -5.50
C ALA A 312 19.27 -12.21 -4.95
N VAL A 313 19.85 -12.55 -3.80
CA VAL A 313 20.96 -11.79 -3.21
C VAL A 313 22.17 -11.93 -4.12
N ARG A 314 22.50 -10.87 -4.84
CA ARG A 314 23.53 -10.87 -5.89
C ARG A 314 24.90 -11.08 -5.29
N ALA A 315 25.74 -11.82 -6.01
CA ALA A 315 27.15 -11.94 -5.70
C ALA A 315 27.84 -10.58 -5.84
N ILE A 316 28.60 -10.18 -4.84
CA ILE A 316 29.44 -8.98 -4.89
C ILE A 316 30.67 -9.31 -5.73
N PRO A 317 31.01 -8.50 -6.74
CA PRO A 317 32.22 -8.72 -7.52
C PRO A 317 33.48 -8.63 -6.63
N PRO A 318 34.55 -9.36 -6.98
CA PRO A 318 35.81 -9.24 -6.25
C PRO A 318 36.37 -7.81 -6.35
N SER A 319 37.14 -7.40 -5.34
CA SER A 319 37.74 -6.07 -5.25
C SER A 319 38.55 -5.69 -6.51
N PRO A 320 38.51 -4.42 -6.98
CA PRO A 320 37.77 -3.30 -6.41
C PRO A 320 36.30 -3.26 -6.87
N ALA A 321 35.37 -3.46 -5.94
CA ALA A 321 33.94 -3.25 -6.14
C ALA A 321 33.54 -1.91 -5.51
N PRO A 322 32.68 -1.10 -6.15
CA PRO A 322 32.14 0.08 -5.50
C PRO A 322 31.21 -0.36 -4.35
N CYS A 323 31.69 -0.29 -3.11
CA CYS A 323 30.95 -0.66 -1.89
C CYS A 323 29.70 0.20 -1.61
N ARG A 324 29.37 1.11 -2.53
CA ARG A 324 28.14 1.91 -2.55
C ARG A 324 26.93 1.12 -3.07
N GLU A 325 27.14 -0.04 -3.70
CA GLU A 325 26.05 -0.99 -3.91
C GLU A 325 25.67 -1.57 -2.54
N THR A 326 24.51 -1.12 -2.04
CA THR A 326 24.04 -1.38 -0.68
C THR A 326 23.93 -2.89 -0.42
N PRO A 327 24.23 -3.36 0.81
CA PRO A 327 23.96 -4.75 1.16
C PRO A 327 22.50 -5.04 0.86
N THR A 328 22.19 -6.23 0.35
CA THR A 328 20.81 -6.55 -0.04
C THR A 328 19.96 -6.59 1.24
N PRO A 329 18.98 -5.68 1.40
CA PRO A 329 18.10 -5.73 2.55
C PRO A 329 17.19 -6.95 2.40
N MET A 330 16.95 -7.61 3.52
CA MET A 330 16.09 -8.79 3.63
C MET A 330 14.91 -8.48 4.56
N GLY A 331 13.96 -9.40 4.63
CA GLY A 331 12.98 -9.48 5.71
C GLY A 331 13.65 -9.69 7.08
N GLY A 332 12.86 -9.48 8.13
CA GLY A 332 13.32 -9.68 9.50
C GLY A 332 13.15 -11.12 10.01
N ALA A 333 13.77 -11.42 11.16
CA ALA A 333 13.57 -12.67 11.87
C ALA A 333 13.57 -12.45 13.39
N PHE A 334 12.84 -13.30 14.12
CA PHE A 334 12.87 -13.33 15.58
C PHE A 334 13.99 -14.26 16.04
N VAL A 335 15.10 -13.69 16.51
CA VAL A 335 16.29 -14.46 16.89
C VAL A 335 16.89 -13.94 18.20
N ASP A 336 17.39 -14.85 19.02
CA ASP A 336 18.18 -14.52 20.20
C ASP A 336 19.65 -14.35 19.81
N LEU A 337 20.11 -13.09 19.73
CA LEU A 337 21.48 -12.76 19.37
C LEU A 337 22.51 -13.14 20.44
N GLY A 338 22.07 -13.55 21.64
CA GLY A 338 22.95 -14.12 22.68
C GLY A 338 23.32 -15.57 22.40
N GLN A 339 22.68 -16.23 21.42
CA GLN A 339 22.94 -17.61 21.06
C GLN A 339 23.65 -17.72 19.70
N THR A 340 24.32 -18.85 19.48
CA THR A 340 24.85 -19.16 18.14
C THR A 340 23.69 -19.44 17.19
N LEU A 341 23.60 -18.64 16.13
CA LEU A 341 22.58 -18.79 15.10
C LEU A 341 22.99 -19.86 14.09
N THR A 342 22.02 -20.55 13.51
CA THR A 342 22.20 -21.46 12.38
C THR A 342 21.79 -20.73 11.11
N LEU A 343 22.75 -20.44 10.25
CA LEU A 343 22.50 -19.88 8.93
C LEU A 343 22.45 -21.01 7.91
N ARG A 344 21.46 -21.01 7.00
CA ARG A 344 21.38 -21.95 5.88
C ARG A 344 21.02 -21.22 4.60
N TRP A 345 21.58 -21.64 3.46
CA TRP A 345 21.27 -21.01 2.19
C TRP A 345 21.35 -21.97 1.00
N GLN A 346 20.70 -21.57 -0.10
CA GLN A 346 20.76 -22.20 -1.40
C GLN A 346 21.02 -21.13 -2.47
N THR A 347 21.78 -21.48 -3.50
CA THR A 347 22.11 -20.59 -4.61
C THR A 347 21.32 -20.96 -5.86
N ILE A 348 21.14 -19.99 -6.77
CA ILE A 348 20.53 -20.24 -8.09
C ILE A 348 21.28 -21.30 -8.89
N ALA A 349 22.60 -21.43 -8.68
CA ALA A 349 23.46 -22.39 -9.37
C ALA A 349 23.36 -23.81 -8.79
N SER A 350 22.84 -23.97 -7.57
CA SER A 350 22.72 -25.26 -6.90
C SER A 350 21.48 -25.30 -5.99
N PRO A 351 20.28 -25.17 -6.58
CA PRO A 351 19.04 -25.00 -5.82
C PRO A 351 18.76 -26.17 -4.87
N GLY A 352 19.09 -27.41 -5.25
CA GLY A 352 18.86 -28.59 -4.40
C GLY A 352 19.86 -28.79 -3.25
N ARG A 353 20.90 -27.96 -3.14
CA ARG A 353 21.98 -28.16 -2.17
C ARG A 353 21.97 -27.10 -1.09
N TRP A 354 21.64 -27.51 0.13
CA TRP A 354 21.79 -26.68 1.31
C TRP A 354 23.27 -26.50 1.68
N GLN A 355 23.64 -25.26 1.95
CA GLN A 355 24.83 -24.90 2.70
C GLN A 355 24.41 -24.41 4.09
N SER A 356 25.30 -24.54 5.07
CA SER A 356 25.01 -24.17 6.45
C SER A 356 26.26 -23.67 7.17
N ALA A 357 26.10 -22.66 8.02
CA ALA A 357 27.15 -22.16 8.90
C ALA A 357 26.59 -21.86 10.29
N ALA A 358 27.41 -22.09 11.31
CA ALA A 358 27.17 -21.56 12.65
C ALA A 358 27.63 -20.10 12.68
N LEU A 359 26.79 -19.23 13.20
CA LEU A 359 26.99 -17.79 13.20
C LEU A 359 26.93 -17.27 14.65
N ALA A 360 28.10 -16.89 15.17
CA ALA A 360 28.17 -16.11 16.41
C ALA A 360 28.02 -14.62 16.05
N VAL A 361 27.07 -13.95 16.69
CA VAL A 361 26.85 -12.52 16.51
C VAL A 361 27.58 -11.78 17.63
N PRO A 362 28.53 -10.88 17.32
CA PRO A 362 29.20 -10.09 18.35
C PRO A 362 28.20 -9.20 19.09
N ASP A 363 28.42 -9.02 20.39
CA ASP A 363 27.70 -8.04 21.21
C ASP A 363 28.46 -6.72 21.26
N PHE A 364 27.76 -5.63 21.58
CA PHE A 364 28.41 -4.35 21.77
C PHE A 364 29.35 -4.42 22.98
N ARG A 365 30.54 -3.81 22.88
CA ARG A 365 31.53 -3.84 23.96
C ARG A 365 31.05 -3.12 25.21
N HIS A 366 30.28 -2.06 25.01
CA HIS A 366 29.70 -1.27 26.07
C HIS A 366 28.17 -1.39 26.08
N PRO A 367 27.54 -1.36 27.27
CA PRO A 367 26.09 -1.31 27.37
C PRO A 367 25.53 -0.11 26.59
N LEU A 368 24.48 -0.35 25.82
CA LEU A 368 23.82 0.69 25.05
C LEU A 368 23.26 1.78 25.99
N PRO A 369 23.43 3.08 25.65
CA PRO A 369 22.73 4.17 26.32
C PRO A 369 21.22 3.94 26.33
N ARG A 370 20.51 4.46 27.34
CA ARG A 370 19.07 4.23 27.52
C ARG A 370 18.24 4.59 26.28
N GLU A 371 18.60 5.68 25.61
CA GLU A 371 17.95 6.15 24.38
C GLU A 371 18.18 5.22 23.18
N GLU A 372 19.28 4.48 23.16
CA GLU A 372 19.64 3.53 22.10
C GLU A 372 19.11 2.11 22.37
N GLN A 373 18.78 1.77 23.61
CA GLN A 373 18.22 0.45 23.97
C GLN A 373 16.86 0.18 23.32
N GLU A 374 16.13 1.25 22.99
CA GLU A 374 14.86 1.17 22.27
C GLU A 374 15.04 1.23 20.75
N ALA A 375 16.25 1.39 20.22
CA ALA A 375 16.48 1.37 18.78
C ALA A 375 16.41 -0.07 18.23
N PRO A 376 15.90 -0.28 17.00
CA PRO A 376 15.87 -1.60 16.39
C PRO A 376 17.29 -2.10 16.07
N ILE A 377 17.63 -3.28 16.59
CA ILE A 377 18.90 -3.95 16.30
C ILE A 377 18.85 -4.52 14.89
N ARG A 378 19.95 -4.33 14.15
CA ARG A 378 20.13 -4.84 12.81
C ARG A 378 21.34 -5.74 12.71
N LEU A 379 21.31 -6.67 11.75
CA LEU A 379 22.44 -7.51 11.39
C LEU A 379 22.83 -7.31 9.94
N LEU A 380 24.12 -7.14 9.71
CA LEU A 380 24.73 -7.28 8.41
C LEU A 380 25.44 -8.63 8.34
N LEU A 381 24.94 -9.52 7.49
CA LEU A 381 25.51 -10.85 7.27
C LEU A 381 26.54 -10.81 6.13
N TYR A 382 27.65 -11.49 6.35
CA TYR A 382 28.71 -11.69 5.38
C TYR A 382 28.81 -13.18 5.08
N ILE A 383 28.56 -13.59 3.84
CA ILE A 383 28.61 -15.00 3.43
C ILE A 383 29.81 -15.19 2.49
N PHE A 384 30.72 -16.10 2.82
CA PHE A 384 32.03 -16.22 2.18
C PHE A 384 32.18 -17.45 1.28
N PRO A 385 33.11 -17.42 0.29
CA PRO A 385 33.39 -18.54 -0.60
C PRO A 385 33.81 -19.85 0.09
N ASP A 386 34.39 -19.77 1.29
CA ASP A 386 34.81 -20.94 2.07
C ASP A 386 33.65 -21.65 2.79
N GLY A 387 32.42 -21.18 2.59
CA GLY A 387 31.22 -21.72 3.22
C GLY A 387 31.02 -21.26 4.66
N THR A 388 31.82 -20.30 5.14
CA THR A 388 31.61 -19.67 6.45
C THR A 388 30.75 -18.41 6.34
N ALA A 389 30.20 -17.98 7.47
CA ALA A 389 29.47 -16.73 7.58
C ALA A 389 29.90 -15.95 8.83
N LYS A 390 29.82 -14.62 8.75
CA LYS A 390 30.05 -13.70 9.86
C LYS A 390 28.95 -12.64 9.88
N ALA A 391 28.81 -11.95 11.01
CA ALA A 391 27.83 -10.90 11.17
C ALA A 391 28.46 -9.69 11.85
N GLU A 392 27.97 -8.53 11.47
CA GLU A 392 28.12 -7.28 12.20
C GLU A 392 26.76 -6.91 12.79
N ARG A 393 26.74 -6.56 14.08
CA ARG A 393 25.56 -6.03 14.76
C ARG A 393 25.64 -4.51 14.72
N TYR A 394 24.54 -3.84 14.40
CA TYR A 394 24.53 -2.38 14.35
C TYR A 394 23.18 -1.76 14.68
N LEU A 395 23.24 -0.46 15.01
CA LEU A 395 22.13 0.46 15.20
C LEU A 395 22.33 1.63 14.24
N GLU A 396 21.26 2.10 13.62
CA GLU A 396 21.25 3.43 12.99
C GLU A 396 20.40 4.36 13.85
N ILE A 397 21.00 5.49 14.21
CA ILE A 397 20.47 6.46 15.17
C ILE A 397 20.01 7.68 14.38
N ALA A 398 18.70 7.92 14.42
CA ALA A 398 18.05 9.02 13.72
C ALA A 398 18.48 10.39 14.28
N ASP A 399 18.37 11.43 13.45
CA ASP A 399 18.52 12.81 13.89
C ASP A 399 17.30 13.23 14.72
N PRO A 400 17.49 13.84 15.91
CA PRO A 400 16.37 14.31 16.73
C PRO A 400 15.46 15.36 16.06
N HIS A 401 15.93 16.02 15.00
CA HIS A 401 15.20 17.07 14.28
C HIS A 401 14.68 16.61 12.91
N ASP A 402 15.09 15.41 12.47
CA ASP A 402 14.73 14.81 11.20
C ASP A 402 14.73 13.28 11.38
N ASP A 403 13.54 12.74 11.61
CA ASP A 403 13.33 11.31 11.83
C ASP A 403 13.74 10.42 10.63
N TRP A 404 13.99 11.02 9.46
CA TRP A 404 14.39 10.34 8.22
C TRP A 404 15.90 10.38 7.99
N ALA A 405 16.61 11.29 8.66
CA ALA A 405 18.04 11.42 8.57
C ALA A 405 18.74 10.55 9.62
N ILE A 406 19.69 9.72 9.19
CA ILE A 406 20.56 9.00 10.11
C ILE A 406 21.70 9.93 10.49
N ARG A 407 21.85 10.21 11.79
CA ARG A 407 22.94 11.05 12.31
C ARG A 407 24.17 10.21 12.65
N ALA A 408 23.97 9.00 13.13
CA ALA A 408 25.06 8.16 13.62
C ALA A 408 24.79 6.67 13.48
N ILE A 409 25.88 5.91 13.41
CA ILE A 409 25.88 4.44 13.42
C ILE A 409 26.67 3.97 14.62
N ARG A 410 26.13 3.01 15.37
CA ARG A 410 26.91 2.19 16.29
C ARG A 410 26.98 0.78 15.72
N ALA A 411 28.17 0.24 15.57
CA ALA A 411 28.34 -1.10 15.02
C ALA A 411 29.51 -1.83 15.67
N THR A 412 29.41 -3.15 15.76
CA THR A 412 30.50 -4.01 16.25
C THR A 412 31.70 -4.07 15.30
N GLY A 413 31.54 -3.53 14.09
CA GLY A 413 32.56 -3.52 13.05
C GLY A 413 32.66 -4.82 12.26
N LEU A 414 33.43 -4.76 11.17
CA LEU A 414 33.77 -5.91 10.35
C LEU A 414 34.58 -6.92 11.17
N PRO A 415 34.11 -8.18 11.34
CA PRO A 415 34.85 -9.19 12.09
C PRO A 415 36.24 -9.43 11.48
N GLU A 416 37.29 -9.57 12.31
CA GLU A 416 38.67 -9.71 11.83
C GLU A 416 38.84 -10.85 10.82
N SER A 417 38.23 -12.01 11.10
CA SER A 417 38.22 -13.17 10.19
C SER A 417 37.57 -12.91 8.81
N ALA A 418 36.73 -11.87 8.70
CA ALA A 418 36.07 -11.47 7.46
C ALA A 418 36.96 -10.57 6.59
N GLN A 419 37.97 -9.89 7.15
CA GLN A 419 38.79 -8.89 6.45
C GLN A 419 39.47 -9.44 5.18
N ARG A 420 39.85 -10.73 5.18
CA ARG A 420 40.49 -11.38 4.03
C ARG A 420 39.57 -11.57 2.82
N TYR A 421 38.26 -11.51 3.02
CA TYR A 421 37.25 -11.76 1.99
C TYR A 421 36.44 -10.51 1.65
N ALA A 422 36.22 -9.66 2.65
CA ALA A 422 35.32 -8.53 2.57
C ALA A 422 35.89 -7.47 1.61
N ALA A 423 35.33 -7.39 0.41
CA ALA A 423 35.61 -6.29 -0.51
C ALA A 423 34.92 -5.00 -0.06
N CYS A 424 33.74 -5.12 0.53
CA CYS A 424 33.04 -4.07 1.24
C CYS A 424 33.38 -4.16 2.73
N GLY A 425 33.71 -3.04 3.36
CA GLY A 425 34.09 -3.01 4.78
C GLY A 425 32.90 -3.26 5.74
N SER A 426 32.83 -2.47 6.79
CA SER A 426 31.73 -2.47 7.75
C SER A 426 30.46 -1.84 7.16
N ILE A 427 29.34 -1.96 7.88
CA ILE A 427 28.11 -1.23 7.57
C ILE A 427 28.35 0.28 7.46
N TYR A 428 29.30 0.84 8.21
CA TYR A 428 29.58 2.28 8.21
C TYR A 428 30.08 2.79 6.86
N ASP A 429 30.80 1.94 6.11
CA ASP A 429 31.41 2.32 4.82
C ASP A 429 30.39 2.61 3.70
N ARG A 430 29.09 2.40 3.97
CA ARG A 430 27.99 2.78 3.06
C ARG A 430 27.55 4.25 3.22
N PHE A 431 27.87 4.87 4.34
CA PHE A 431 27.43 6.22 4.67
C PHE A 431 28.49 7.24 4.27
N ASP A 432 28.03 8.45 3.98
CA ASP A 432 28.94 9.59 3.83
C ASP A 432 29.51 9.94 5.22
N PRO A 433 30.83 9.84 5.43
CA PRO A 433 31.43 10.13 6.73
C PRO A 433 31.30 11.61 7.13
N ASP A 434 31.03 12.51 6.18
CA ASP A 434 30.77 13.92 6.48
C ASP A 434 29.33 14.15 6.99
N ALA A 435 28.40 13.23 6.68
CA ALA A 435 27.00 13.30 7.10
C ALA A 435 26.68 12.41 8.31
N VAL A 436 27.34 11.26 8.44
CA VAL A 436 27.03 10.23 9.44
C VAL A 436 28.25 9.89 10.28
N ARG A 437 28.08 9.89 11.60
CA ARG A 437 29.18 9.59 12.54
C ARG A 437 29.19 8.14 12.96
N LEU A 438 30.36 7.50 12.95
CA LEU A 438 30.57 6.23 13.63
C LEU A 438 30.77 6.46 15.12
N LEU A 439 29.91 5.87 15.94
CA LEU A 439 30.05 5.85 17.40
C LEU A 439 30.99 4.70 17.81
N PRO A 440 31.76 4.88 18.90
CA PRO A 440 32.60 3.81 19.41
C PRO A 440 31.73 2.64 19.88
N ASP A 441 32.09 1.42 19.47
CA ASP A 441 31.51 0.15 19.96
C ASP A 441 31.63 0.00 21.48
#